data_AF-A0A5J4RDZ7-F1
#
_entry.id   AF-A0A5J4RDZ7-F1
#
_cell.length_a   1.000
_cell.length_b   1.000
_cell.length_c   1.000
_cell.angle_alpha   90.00
_cell.angle_beta   90.00
_cell.angle_gamma   90.00
#
_symmetry.space_group_name_H-M   'P 1'
#
loop_
_entity.id
_entity.type
_entity.pdbx_description
1 polymer ?
#
loop_
_entity_poly.entity_id
_entity_poly.type
_entity_poly.pdbx_seq_one_letter_code
_entity_poly.pdbx_strand_id
1 'polypeptide(L)'
;TLTARKEEIGLCIGVRITARRDDGVKGETQIEYCKELVQASEPKFVSLQVMGKRQEGEDLKIETVYQGGDEGKSEFQWFFEETQEEQEE
;
A
#
# COMPACT_ATOMS: atom_id res chain seq x y z
N THR A 1 8.30 5.85 6.93
CA THR A 1 8.32 6.19 5.49
C THR A 1 7.13 7.07 5.20
N LEU A 2 7.33 8.17 4.47
CA LEU A 2 6.25 9.08 4.09
C LEU A 2 5.75 8.65 2.70
N THR A 3 4.50 8.23 2.61
CA THR A 3 3.87 7.87 1.34
C THR A 3 3.06 9.06 0.86
N ALA A 4 3.42 9.61 -0.30
CA ALA A 4 2.72 10.75 -0.87
C ALA A 4 1.32 10.34 -1.36
N ARG A 5 0.36 11.25 -1.20
CA ARG A 5 -1.03 11.10 -1.65
C ARG A 5 -1.22 11.70 -3.04
N LYS A 6 -2.33 11.35 -3.70
CA LYS A 6 -2.66 11.82 -5.04
C LYS A 6 -2.69 13.35 -5.13
N GLU A 7 -3.20 14.02 -4.09
CA GLU A 7 -3.32 15.48 -4.04
C GLU A 7 -1.97 16.18 -3.90
N GLU A 8 -0.92 15.43 -3.59
CA GLU A 8 0.43 15.95 -3.34
C GLU A 8 1.32 15.86 -4.61
N ILE A 9 0.81 15.30 -5.72
CA ILE A 9 1.50 15.27 -7.01
C ILE A 9 1.78 16.69 -7.50
N GLY A 10 3.03 16.95 -7.89
CA GLY A 10 3.50 18.27 -8.30
C GLY A 10 3.94 19.17 -7.13
N LEU A 11 3.82 18.73 -5.88
CA LEU A 11 4.38 19.44 -4.72
C LEU A 11 5.80 18.95 -4.41
N CYS A 12 6.58 19.76 -3.69
CA CYS A 12 7.86 19.36 -3.12
C CYS A 12 7.70 18.96 -1.65
N ILE A 13 8.47 17.97 -1.21
CA ILE A 13 8.52 17.56 0.19
C ILE A 13 9.55 18.43 0.91
N GLY A 14 9.15 19.07 2.00
CA GLY A 14 10.04 19.83 2.89
C GLY A 14 10.15 19.17 4.26
N VAL A 15 11.35 19.11 4.82
CA VAL A 15 11.60 18.62 6.18
C VAL A 15 12.05 19.79 7.03
N ARG A 16 11.44 19.93 8.21
CA ARG A 16 11.82 20.91 9.24
C ARG A 16 12.38 20.17 10.45
N ILE A 17 13.62 20.44 10.81
CA ILE A 17 14.33 19.78 11.92
C ILE A 17 14.75 20.82 12.94
N THR A 18 14.38 20.61 14.19
CA THR A 18 14.90 21.38 15.33
C THR A 18 15.60 20.40 16.27
N ALA A 19 16.93 20.44 16.31
CA ALA A 19 17.69 19.61 17.22
C ALA A 19 17.37 19.98 18.67
N ARG A 20 17.24 18.98 19.54
CA ARG A 20 17.01 19.20 20.97
C ARG A 20 18.01 18.37 21.76
N ARG A 21 18.74 19.04 22.64
CA ARG A 21 19.65 18.42 23.60
C ARG A 21 18.84 17.74 24.72
N ASP A 22 19.51 16.85 25.45
CA ASP A 22 18.97 16.13 26.61
C ASP A 22 18.55 17.06 27.77
N ASP A 23 19.25 18.18 27.93
CA ASP A 23 18.88 19.30 28.83
C ASP A 23 17.62 20.08 28.37
N GLY A 24 17.03 19.70 27.24
CA GLY A 24 15.80 20.28 26.71
C GLY A 24 15.99 21.54 25.88
N VAL A 25 17.23 22.04 25.73
CA VAL A 25 17.56 23.21 24.91
C VAL A 25 17.36 22.89 23.43
N LYS A 26 16.63 23.77 22.74
CA LYS A 26 16.41 23.67 21.28
C LYS A 26 17.51 24.41 20.54
N GLY A 27 18.15 23.73 19.59
CA GLY A 27 19.09 24.32 18.66
C GLY A 27 18.41 25.08 17.52
N GLU A 28 19.19 25.49 16.54
CA GLU A 28 18.70 26.12 15.33
C GLU A 28 17.76 25.19 14.56
N THR A 29 16.73 25.77 13.94
CA THR A 29 15.79 25.02 13.11
C THR A 29 16.22 25.11 11.66
N GLN A 30 16.46 23.96 11.04
CA GLN A 30 16.80 23.85 9.63
C GLN A 30 15.60 23.38 8.84
N ILE A 31 15.42 23.94 7.64
CA ILE A 31 14.39 23.54 6.70
C ILE A 31 15.08 23.20 5.39
N GLU A 32 14.82 22.00 4.87
CA GLU A 32 15.37 21.54 3.60
C GLU A 32 14.24 20.98 2.74
N TYR A 33 14.31 21.23 1.44
CA TYR A 33 13.31 20.81 0.46
C TYR A 33 13.92 19.80 -0.51
N CYS A 34 13.16 18.78 -0.87
CA CYS A 34 13.49 17.89 -1.98
C CYS A 34 13.55 18.69 -3.28
N LYS A 35 14.57 18.42 -4.09
CA LYS A 35 14.74 19.04 -5.42
C LYS A 35 13.69 18.58 -6.42
N GLU A 36 13.22 17.35 -6.25
CA GLU A 36 12.23 16.72 -7.11
C GLU A 36 10.81 16.91 -6.57
N LEU A 37 9.86 17.08 -7.49
CA LEU A 37 8.44 17.12 -7.17
C LEU A 37 7.91 15.70 -7.06
N VAL A 38 6.92 15.49 -6.20
CA VAL A 38 6.17 14.23 -6.13
C VAL A 38 5.60 13.91 -7.51
N GLN A 39 5.99 12.77 -8.06
CA GLN A 39 5.52 12.28 -9.35
C GLN A 39 4.38 11.27 -9.16
N ALA A 40 3.46 11.23 -10.12
CA ALA A 40 2.48 10.17 -10.20
C ALA A 40 3.19 8.84 -10.48
N SER A 41 2.90 7.81 -9.69
CA SER A 41 3.34 6.45 -10.00
C SER A 41 2.50 5.86 -11.13
N GLU A 42 3.12 5.02 -11.95
CA GLU A 42 2.40 4.19 -12.92
C GLU A 42 1.39 3.28 -12.20
N PRO A 43 0.21 3.05 -12.80
CA PRO A 43 -0.79 2.16 -12.25
C PRO A 43 -0.29 0.73 -12.20
N LYS A 44 -0.25 0.15 -11.00
CA LYS A 44 0.29 -1.18 -10.77
C LYS A 44 -0.54 -1.95 -9.75
N PHE A 45 -0.90 -3.17 -10.15
CA PHE A 45 -1.38 -4.19 -9.23
C PHE A 45 -0.18 -4.78 -8.46
N VAL A 46 -0.20 -4.65 -7.13
CA VAL A 46 0.94 -5.03 -6.28
C VAL A 46 0.76 -6.43 -5.70
N SER A 47 -0.41 -6.73 -5.14
CA SER A 47 -0.68 -8.04 -4.55
C SER A 47 -2.17 -8.33 -4.38
N LEU A 48 -2.48 -9.63 -4.30
CA LEU A 48 -3.77 -10.19 -3.92
C LEU A 48 -3.58 -11.18 -2.77
N GLN A 49 -4.40 -11.10 -1.74
CA GLN A 49 -4.42 -12.08 -0.66
C GLN A 49 -5.85 -12.51 -0.34
N VAL A 50 -6.06 -13.83 -0.26
CA VAL A 50 -7.31 -14.40 0.23
C VAL A 50 -7.19 -14.61 1.73
N MET A 51 -8.00 -13.88 2.47
CA MET A 51 -8.08 -13.86 3.93
C MET A 51 -9.34 -14.60 4.39
N GLY A 52 -9.28 -15.19 5.58
CA GLY A 52 -10.39 -15.96 6.15
C GLY A 52 -10.04 -17.43 6.33
N LYS A 53 -10.93 -18.16 7.01
CA LYS A 53 -10.75 -19.60 7.22
C LYS A 53 -11.26 -20.34 6.00
N ARG A 54 -10.45 -21.28 5.50
CA ARG A 54 -10.83 -22.17 4.38
C ARG A 54 -11.70 -23.31 4.90
N GLN A 55 -12.87 -22.96 5.44
CA GLN A 55 -13.83 -23.89 6.01
C GLN A 55 -15.22 -23.55 5.49
N GLU A 56 -16.03 -24.58 5.26
CA GLU A 56 -17.43 -24.41 4.87
C GLU A 56 -18.19 -23.57 5.92
N GLY A 57 -18.99 -22.62 5.43
CA GLY A 57 -19.77 -21.71 6.27
C GLY A 57 -19.02 -20.47 6.76
N GLU A 58 -17.72 -20.33 6.49
CA GLU A 58 -16.95 -19.13 6.83
C GLU A 58 -16.78 -18.20 5.61
N ASP A 59 -16.76 -16.89 5.84
CA ASP A 59 -16.54 -15.90 4.78
C ASP A 59 -15.06 -15.77 4.41
N LEU A 60 -14.76 -15.81 3.10
CA LEU A 60 -13.47 -15.45 2.54
C LEU A 60 -13.48 -13.99 2.06
N LYS A 61 -12.43 -13.25 2.38
CA LYS A 61 -12.23 -11.86 1.97
C LYS A 61 -11.02 -11.75 1.04
N ILE A 62 -11.13 -10.95 0.00
CA ILE A 62 -10.00 -10.63 -0.87
C ILE A 62 -9.46 -9.27 -0.45
N GLU A 63 -8.18 -9.22 -0.07
CA GLU A 63 -7.44 -7.98 0.10
C GLU A 63 -6.56 -7.78 -1.13
N THR A 64 -6.64 -6.59 -1.73
CA THR A 64 -5.82 -6.20 -2.87
C THR A 64 -5.03 -4.95 -2.55
N VAL A 65 -3.83 -4.86 -3.12
CA VAL A 65 -3.00 -3.67 -3.04
C VAL A 65 -2.80 -3.14 -4.45
N TYR A 66 -3.29 -1.94 -4.70
CA TYR A 66 -3.12 -1.19 -5.94
C TYR A 66 -2.35 0.09 -5.65
N GLN A 67 -1.40 0.44 -6.53
CA GLN A 67 -0.56 1.62 -6.36
C GLN A 67 -0.41 2.37 -7.68
N GLY A 68 -0.52 3.70 -7.62
CA GLY A 68 -0.37 4.57 -8.78
C GLY A 68 -1.63 4.64 -9.63
N GLY A 69 -1.89 5.81 -10.21
CA GLY A 69 -3.12 6.04 -10.98
C GLY A 69 -4.42 5.92 -10.18
N ASP A 70 -5.55 5.98 -10.90
CA ASP A 70 -6.87 5.69 -10.37
C ASP A 70 -7.21 4.22 -10.65
N GLU A 71 -7.57 3.48 -9.61
CA GLU A 71 -8.03 2.10 -9.79
C GLU A 71 -9.28 2.10 -10.66
N GLY A 72 -9.24 1.30 -11.73
CA GLY A 72 -10.38 1.11 -12.62
C GLY A 72 -11.46 0.22 -11.99
N LYS A 73 -12.38 -0.27 -12.84
CA LYS A 73 -13.31 -1.32 -12.41
C LYS A 73 -12.54 -2.62 -12.19
N SER A 74 -12.56 -3.14 -10.98
CA SER A 74 -11.95 -4.42 -10.61
C SER A 74 -13.01 -5.53 -10.60
N GLU A 75 -12.72 -6.64 -11.29
CA GLU A 75 -13.58 -7.83 -11.36
C GLU A 75 -12.88 -9.01 -10.65
N PHE A 76 -13.64 -9.76 -9.84
CA PHE A 76 -13.15 -10.91 -9.10
C PHE A 76 -13.87 -12.17 -9.55
N GLN A 77 -13.10 -13.22 -9.84
CA GLN A 77 -13.65 -14.53 -10.21
C GLN A 77 -13.04 -15.61 -9.34
N TRP A 78 -13.91 -16.42 -8.73
CA TRP A 78 -13.52 -17.57 -7.93
C TRP A 78 -13.50 -18.83 -8.79
N PHE A 79 -12.45 -19.63 -8.61
CA PHE A 79 -12.30 -20.93 -9.25
C PHE A 79 -12.19 -21.99 -8.16
N PHE A 80 -12.80 -23.14 -8.38
CA PHE A 80 -12.61 -24.33 -7.57
C PHE A 80 -12.09 -25.45 -8.48
N GLU A 81 -11.25 -26.30 -7.91
CA GLU A 81 -10.77 -27.51 -8.57
C GLU A 81 -11.39 -28.69 -7.82
N GLU A 82 -12.07 -29.57 -8.56
CA GLU A 82 -12.58 -30.83 -8.02
C GLU A 82 -11.49 -31.88 -8.14
N THR A 83 -10.88 -32.24 -7.01
CA THR A 83 -9.91 -33.34 -6.98
C THR A 83 -10.67 -34.64 -7.22
N GLN A 84 -10.41 -35.33 -8.33
CA GLN A 84 -10.96 -36.66 -8.57
C GLN A 84 -10.30 -37.63 -7.57
N GLU A 85 -11.09 -38.16 -6.64
CA GLU A 85 -10.66 -39.30 -5.83
C GLU A 85 -10.70 -40.55 -6.71
N GLU A 86 -9.53 -41.08 -7.07
CA GLU A 86 -9.41 -42.41 -7.66
C GLU A 86 -9.89 -43.43 -6.62
N GLN A 87 -11.10 -43.97 -6.81
CA GLN A 87 -11.60 -45.10 -6.03
C GLN A 87 -10.82 -46.34 -6.46
N GLU A 88 -9.90 -46.82 -5.61
CA GLU A 88 -9.37 -48.19 -5.70
C GLU A 88 -10.49 -49.16 -5.32
N GLU A 89 -10.88 -50.00 -6.29
CA GLU A 89 -11.82 -51.14 -6.16
C GLU A 89 -11.16 -52.36 -5.50
#